data_AF-A0A653SDH9-F1
#
_entry.id   AF-A0A653SDH9-F1
#
_cell.length_a   1.000
_cell.length_b   1.000
_cell.length_c   1.000
_cell.angle_alpha   90.00
_cell.angle_beta   90.00
_cell.angle_gamma   90.00
#
_symmetry.space_group_name_H-M   'P 1'
#
loop_
_entity.id
_entity.type
_entity.pdbx_description
1 polymer ?
#
loop_
_entity_poly.entity_id
_entity_poly.type
_entity_poly.pdbx_seq_one_letter_code
_entity_poly.pdbx_strand_id
1 'polypeptide(L)'
;MRNLKISILNNAGKMTGFLVDREIMSGLYITFDFSKVTQNYQSFDINYQNNKRVQMNSVVHNMDEITIVSTQLDEDNHVQFLIEENLSLKKLRRIPENIIPLEFKKMIRNAYKTYCENNFYPSVAS
;
A
#
# COMPACT_ATOMS: atom_id res chain seq x y z
N MET A 1 -14.43 -14.33 9.96
CA MET A 1 -14.54 -13.56 8.70
C MET A 1 -13.57 -14.15 7.70
N ARG A 2 -13.90 -14.20 6.39
CA ARG A 2 -12.98 -14.73 5.37
C ARG A 2 -11.73 -13.84 5.33
N ASN A 3 -10.55 -14.45 5.42
CA ASN A 3 -9.29 -13.75 5.22
C ASN A 3 -9.15 -13.42 3.75
N LEU A 4 -9.34 -12.16 3.38
CA LEU A 4 -9.09 -11.68 2.03
C LEU A 4 -7.56 -11.61 1.84
N LYS A 5 -7.07 -12.18 0.75
CA LYS A 5 -5.64 -12.34 0.45
C LYS A 5 -5.41 -12.08 -1.03
N ILE A 6 -4.50 -11.17 -1.34
CA ILE A 6 -4.13 -10.79 -2.70
C ILE A 6 -2.81 -11.48 -3.02
N SER A 7 -2.77 -12.31 -4.04
CA SER A 7 -1.55 -13.04 -4.40
C SER A 7 -0.64 -12.13 -5.23
N ILE A 8 0.56 -11.87 -4.72
CA ILE A 8 1.53 -10.94 -5.32
C ILE A 8 2.81 -11.73 -5.61
N LEU A 9 3.40 -11.51 -6.78
CA LEU A 9 4.73 -12.01 -7.08
C LEU A 9 5.76 -11.13 -6.35
N ASN A 10 6.48 -11.69 -5.38
CA ASN A 10 7.50 -10.93 -4.67
C ASN A 10 8.82 -10.83 -5.47
N ASN A 11 9.75 -10.00 -4.99
CA ASN A 11 11.06 -9.80 -5.64
C ASN A 11 11.92 -11.07 -5.72
N ALA A 12 11.57 -12.13 -4.99
CA ALA A 12 12.21 -13.44 -5.08
C ALA A 12 11.52 -14.38 -6.09
N GLY A 13 10.57 -13.87 -6.89
CA GLY A 13 9.80 -14.65 -7.85
C GLY A 13 8.79 -15.61 -7.20
N LYS A 14 8.46 -15.41 -5.92
CA LYS A 14 7.54 -16.27 -5.16
C LYS A 14 6.17 -15.60 -5.01
N MET A 15 5.12 -16.33 -5.40
CA MET A 15 3.74 -15.94 -5.09
C MET A 15 3.54 -15.92 -3.57
N THR A 16 3.40 -14.72 -3.04
CA THR A 16 3.21 -14.43 -1.63
C THR A 16 1.93 -13.64 -1.49
N GLY A 17 1.02 -14.07 -0.63
CA GLY A 17 -0.25 -13.35 -0.53
C GLY A 17 -0.24 -12.30 0.56
N PHE A 18 -0.54 -11.08 0.16
CA PHE A 18 -0.74 -9.93 1.02
C PHE A 18 -2.11 -9.99 1.69
N LEU A 19 -2.11 -9.90 3.02
CA LEU A 19 -3.31 -10.00 3.84
C LEU A 19 -4.02 -8.65 3.86
N VAL A 20 -5.32 -8.68 3.58
CA VAL A 20 -6.17 -7.49 3.52
C VAL A 20 -7.42 -7.64 4.38
N ASP A 21 -7.92 -6.51 4.85
CA ASP A 21 -9.19 -6.45 5.57
C ASP A 21 -10.35 -6.13 4.64
N ARG A 22 -10.13 -5.21 3.69
CA ARG A 22 -11.17 -4.73 2.80
C ARG A 22 -10.62 -4.18 1.49
N GLU A 23 -11.35 -4.42 0.40
CA GLU A 23 -11.24 -3.62 -0.82
C GLU A 23 -12.04 -2.32 -0.65
N ILE A 24 -11.38 -1.17 -0.78
CA ILE A 24 -12.07 0.13 -0.73
C ILE A 24 -12.68 0.46 -2.09
N MET A 25 -11.92 0.19 -3.16
CA MET A 25 -12.34 0.29 -4.55
C MET A 25 -11.39 -0.54 -5.40
N SER A 26 -11.76 -0.82 -6.66
CA SER A 26 -10.88 -1.48 -7.62
C SER A 26 -9.51 -0.80 -7.67
N GLY A 27 -8.47 -1.60 -7.38
CA GLY A 27 -7.07 -1.17 -7.30
C GLY A 27 -6.64 -0.54 -5.98
N LEU A 28 -7.48 -0.56 -4.94
CA LEU A 28 -7.15 -0.04 -3.61
C LEU A 28 -7.75 -0.90 -2.50
N TYR A 29 -6.85 -1.46 -1.69
CA TYR A 29 -7.19 -2.27 -0.54
C TYR A 29 -6.56 -1.69 0.71
N ILE A 30 -7.16 -2.00 1.86
CA ILE A 30 -6.69 -1.56 3.17
C ILE A 30 -6.54 -2.74 4.13
N THR A 31 -5.50 -2.66 4.94
CA THR A 31 -5.23 -3.53 6.07
C THR A 31 -4.97 -2.65 7.29
N PHE A 32 -5.67 -2.92 8.38
CA PHE A 32 -5.55 -2.21 9.66
C PHE A 32 -5.55 -3.17 10.86
N ASP A 33 -5.87 -4.45 10.66
CA ASP A 33 -5.60 -5.48 11.65
C ASP A 33 -4.09 -5.61 11.85
N PHE A 34 -3.62 -5.30 13.06
CA PHE A 34 -2.20 -5.24 13.37
C PHE A 34 -1.48 -6.58 13.09
N SER A 35 -2.13 -7.72 13.40
CA SER A 35 -1.53 -9.04 13.17
C SER A 35 -1.30 -9.33 11.68
N LYS A 36 -2.20 -8.86 10.81
CA LYS A 36 -2.04 -8.93 9.35
C LYS A 36 -0.94 -7.97 8.87
N VAL A 37 -0.92 -6.75 9.40
CA VAL A 37 0.10 -5.75 9.06
C VAL A 37 1.51 -6.26 9.38
N THR A 38 1.72 -6.82 10.58
CA THR A 38 3.01 -7.41 10.96
C THR A 38 3.41 -8.56 10.04
N GLN A 39 2.46 -9.44 9.66
CA GLN A 39 2.73 -10.53 8.72
C GLN A 39 3.08 -10.01 7.32
N ASN A 40 2.43 -8.95 6.85
CA ASN A 40 2.76 -8.31 5.58
C ASN A 40 4.16 -7.69 5.62
N TYR A 41 4.53 -6.99 6.71
CA TYR A 41 5.89 -6.47 6.86
C TYR A 41 6.95 -7.57 6.71
N GLN A 42 6.75 -8.71 7.38
CA GLN A 42 7.66 -9.85 7.30
C GLN A 42 7.67 -10.50 5.91
N SER A 43 6.50 -10.68 5.30
CA SER A 43 6.35 -11.41 4.03
C SER A 43 6.92 -10.66 2.83
N PHE A 44 6.96 -9.33 2.91
CA PHE A 44 7.40 -8.43 1.84
C PHE A 44 8.69 -7.68 2.18
N ASP A 45 9.38 -8.06 3.26
CA ASP A 45 10.64 -7.45 3.74
C ASP A 45 10.58 -5.90 3.80
N ILE A 46 9.42 -5.40 4.24
CA ILE A 46 9.19 -3.96 4.35
C ILE A 46 9.84 -3.50 5.66
N ASN A 47 11.04 -2.97 5.55
CA ASN A 47 11.80 -2.48 6.70
C ASN A 47 11.27 -1.11 7.16
N TYR A 48 10.36 -1.14 8.12
CA TYR A 48 9.90 0.07 8.79
C TYR A 48 10.90 0.46 9.90
N GLN A 49 11.82 1.38 9.59
CA GLN A 49 12.66 1.98 10.63
C GLN A 49 11.89 3.08 11.34
N ASN A 50 11.68 2.89 12.65
CA ASN A 50 10.97 3.81 13.54
C ASN A 50 11.77 5.11 13.77
N ASN A 51 11.88 5.93 12.73
CA ASN A 51 12.60 7.18 12.77
C ASN A 51 11.65 8.28 13.26
N LYS A 52 11.61 8.44 14.59
CA LYS A 52 11.05 9.56 15.38
C LYS A 52 9.56 9.42 15.77
N ARG A 53 9.34 9.30 17.08
CA ARG A 53 8.06 9.21 17.83
C ARG A 53 7.03 10.35 17.64
N VAL A 54 7.23 11.29 16.71
CA VAL A 54 6.53 12.60 16.74
C VAL A 54 5.72 12.91 15.47
N GLN A 55 5.81 12.11 14.40
CA GLN A 55 4.99 12.33 13.19
C GLN A 55 4.53 11.01 12.59
N MET A 56 3.36 11.02 11.94
CA MET A 56 2.84 9.94 11.13
C MET A 56 3.88 9.55 10.08
N ASN A 57 4.62 8.47 10.33
CA ASN A 57 5.72 8.04 9.48
C ASN A 57 5.21 6.95 8.52
N SER A 58 5.57 7.09 7.24
CA SER A 58 5.04 6.25 6.17
C SER A 58 6.15 5.77 5.27
N VAL A 59 6.11 4.49 4.93
CA VAL A 59 7.05 3.84 4.01
C VAL A 59 6.27 3.40 2.78
N VAL A 60 6.84 3.67 1.61
CA VAL A 60 6.32 3.22 0.32
C VAL A 60 7.23 2.12 -0.19
N HIS A 61 6.66 0.97 -0.49
CA HIS A 61 7.32 -0.17 -1.09
C HIS A 61 6.73 -0.41 -2.47
N ASN A 62 7.51 -0.16 -3.51
CA ASN A 62 7.10 -0.35 -4.90
C ASN A 62 7.58 -1.72 -5.39
N MET A 63 6.70 -2.43 -6.09
CA MET A 63 6.96 -3.69 -6.77
C MET A 63 6.44 -3.55 -8.21
N ASP A 64 6.72 -4.53 -9.08
CA ASP A 64 6.45 -4.41 -10.52
C ASP A 64 5.00 -4.03 -10.84
N GLU A 65 4.01 -4.69 -10.20
CA GLU A 65 2.58 -4.52 -10.49
C GLU A 65 1.79 -3.79 -9.39
N ILE A 66 2.40 -3.60 -8.22
CA ILE A 66 1.72 -3.09 -7.03
C ILE A 66 2.60 -2.17 -6.19
N THR A 67 1.95 -1.29 -5.43
CA THR A 67 2.58 -0.42 -4.45
C THR A 67 1.95 -0.62 -3.09
N ILE A 68 2.78 -0.80 -2.06
CA ILE A 68 2.34 -0.90 -0.67
C ILE A 68 2.74 0.38 0.06
N VAL A 69 1.77 1.09 0.62
CA VAL A 69 2.00 2.23 1.52
C VAL A 69 1.71 1.79 2.93
N SER A 70 2.70 1.81 3.80
CA SER A 70 2.56 1.45 5.22
C SER A 70 2.72 2.68 6.09
N THR A 71 1.75 2.94 6.95
CA THR A 71 1.70 4.10 7.84
C THR A 71 1.58 3.66 9.28
N GLN A 72 2.46 4.17 10.14
CA GLN A 72 2.32 4.04 11.58
C GLN A 72 1.54 5.23 12.14
N LEU A 73 0.47 4.95 12.87
CA LEU A 73 -0.31 5.95 13.61
C LEU A 73 0.16 6.02 15.07
N ASP A 74 0.40 4.86 15.69
CA ASP A 74 1.04 4.71 17.01
C ASP A 74 1.73 3.33 17.12
N GLU A 75 2.14 2.90 18.32
CA GLU A 75 2.90 1.66 18.52
C GLU A 75 2.16 0.42 17.99
N ASP A 76 0.84 0.35 18.18
CA ASP A 76 0.00 -0.81 17.84
C ASP A 76 -0.97 -0.56 16.68
N ASN A 77 -1.16 0.70 16.26
CA ASN A 77 -2.03 1.07 15.15
C ASN A 77 -1.22 1.39 13.90
N HIS A 78 -1.20 0.44 12.97
CA HIS A 78 -0.59 0.58 11.66
C HIS A 78 -1.65 0.36 10.59
N VAL A 79 -1.54 1.11 9.50
CA VAL A 79 -2.43 0.98 8.34
C VAL A 79 -1.58 0.73 7.11
N GLN A 80 -1.99 -0.23 6.29
CA GLN A 80 -1.38 -0.49 5.00
C GLN A 80 -2.41 -0.30 3.89
N PHE A 81 -1.97 0.32 2.80
CA PHE A 81 -2.70 0.39 1.55
C PHE A 81 -1.95 -0.41 0.49
N LEU A 82 -2.65 -1.33 -0.15
CA LEU A 82 -2.18 -1.97 -1.38
C LEU A 82 -2.84 -1.27 -2.56
N ILE A 83 -2.01 -0.81 -3.49
CA ILE A 83 -2.39 -0.04 -4.66
C ILE A 83 -1.98 -0.84 -5.89
N GLU A 84 -2.93 -1.14 -6.76
CA GLU A 84 -2.67 -1.81 -8.05
C GLU A 84 -2.67 -0.79 -9.19
N GLU A 85 -2.12 -1.18 -10.34
CA GLU A 85 -2.06 -0.37 -11.57
C GLU A 85 -3.41 0.13 -12.10
N ASN A 86 -4.51 -0.51 -11.74
CA ASN A 86 -5.85 -0.15 -12.21
C ASN A 86 -6.54 0.91 -11.32
N LEU A 87 -5.84 1.47 -10.33
CA LEU A 87 -6.35 2.51 -9.45
C LEU A 87 -6.82 3.75 -10.23
N SER A 88 -8.08 4.14 -10.05
CA SER A 88 -8.60 5.39 -10.61
C SER A 88 -8.47 6.55 -9.63
N LEU A 89 -7.50 7.46 -9.87
CA LEU A 89 -7.37 8.70 -9.07
C LEU A 89 -8.63 9.58 -9.10
N LYS A 90 -9.42 9.53 -10.18
CA LYS A 90 -10.71 10.23 -10.27
C LYS A 90 -11.74 9.65 -9.30
N LYS A 91 -11.78 8.32 -9.15
CA LYS A 91 -12.65 7.64 -8.17
C LYS A 91 -12.14 7.87 -6.74
N LEU A 92 -10.83 7.76 -6.50
CA LEU A 92 -10.21 8.04 -5.20
C LEU A 92 -10.61 9.42 -4.64
N ARG A 93 -10.58 10.46 -5.49
CA ARG A 93 -10.99 11.82 -5.11
C ARG A 93 -12.47 11.92 -4.68
N ARG A 94 -13.33 11.06 -5.22
CA ARG A 94 -14.78 11.04 -4.92
C ARG A 94 -15.13 10.25 -3.66
N ILE A 95 -14.19 9.47 -3.12
CA ILE A 95 -14.42 8.75 -1.88
C ILE A 95 -14.63 9.78 -0.74
N PRO A 96 -15.69 9.67 0.07
CA PRO A 96 -15.89 10.51 1.25
C PRO A 96 -14.72 10.49 2.25
N GLU A 97 -14.46 11.60 2.94
CA GLU A 97 -13.35 11.72 3.92
C GLU A 97 -13.53 10.87 5.18
N ASN A 98 -14.77 10.52 5.53
CA ASN A 98 -15.06 9.57 6.60
C ASN A 98 -14.70 8.12 6.25
N ILE A 99 -14.44 7.81 4.97
CA ILE A 99 -13.95 6.48 4.53
C ILE A 99 -12.43 6.51 4.37
N ILE A 100 -11.91 7.52 3.66
CA ILE A 100 -10.46 7.75 3.57
C ILE A 100 -10.19 9.23 3.86
N PRO A 101 -9.54 9.55 4.99
CA PRO A 101 -9.08 10.90 5.30
C PRO A 101 -8.25 11.52 4.19
N LEU A 102 -8.30 12.86 4.08
CA LEU A 102 -7.61 13.59 3.02
C LEU A 102 -6.10 13.32 2.97
N GLU A 103 -5.46 13.17 4.12
CA GLU A 103 -4.02 12.89 4.20
C GLU A 103 -3.65 11.55 3.57
N PHE A 104 -4.41 10.49 3.86
CA PHE A 104 -4.22 9.20 3.19
C PHE A 104 -4.49 9.26 1.69
N LYS A 105 -5.51 10.02 1.24
CA LYS A 105 -5.75 10.22 -0.20
C LYS A 105 -4.55 10.89 -0.89
N LYS A 106 -3.93 11.89 -0.24
CA LYS A 106 -2.72 12.55 -0.77
C LYS A 106 -1.57 11.56 -0.85
N MET A 107 -1.36 10.75 0.18
CA MET A 107 -0.31 9.73 0.20
C MET A 107 -0.49 8.67 -0.89
N ILE A 108 -1.69 8.09 -1.00
CA ILE A 108 -2.03 7.09 -2.03
C ILE A 108 -1.80 7.69 -3.42
N ARG A 109 -2.27 8.92 -3.65
CA ARG A 109 -2.07 9.62 -4.92
C ARG A 109 -0.58 9.81 -5.25
N ASN A 110 0.22 10.21 -4.27
CA ASN A 110 1.64 10.45 -4.47
C ASN A 110 2.38 9.13 -4.76
N ALA A 111 2.14 8.09 -3.96
CA ALA A 111 2.71 6.77 -4.17
C ALA A 111 2.35 6.21 -5.56
N TYR A 112 1.08 6.30 -5.95
CA TYR A 112 0.63 5.83 -7.26
C TYR A 112 1.27 6.59 -8.43
N LYS A 113 1.46 7.90 -8.31
CA LYS A 113 2.15 8.67 -9.35
C LYS A 113 3.60 8.23 -9.52
N THR A 114 4.32 8.04 -8.41
CA THR A 114 5.71 7.55 -8.44
C THR A 114 5.80 6.14 -9.05
N TYR A 115 4.85 5.26 -8.71
CA TYR A 115 4.73 3.95 -9.35
C TYR A 115 4.57 4.06 -10.86
N CYS A 116 3.61 4.88 -11.34
CA CYS A 116 3.43 5.09 -12.77
C CYS A 116 4.71 5.63 -13.42
N GLU A 117 5.31 6.69 -12.86
CA GLU A 117 6.54 7.28 -13.40
C GLU A 117 7.64 6.21 -13.55
N ASN A 118 7.91 5.41 -12.53
CA ASN A 118 8.95 4.37 -12.58
C ASN A 118 8.66 3.27 -13.61
N ASN A 119 7.39 2.90 -13.82
CA ASN A 119 6.99 1.87 -14.76
C ASN A 119 6.81 2.36 -16.21
N PHE A 120 6.73 3.67 -16.44
CA PHE A 120 6.70 4.25 -17.79
C PHE A 120 8.10 4.51 -18.37
N TYR A 121 9.18 4.43 -17.58
CA TYR A 121 10.56 4.68 -18.05
C TYR A 121 11.40 3.47 -18.54
N PRO A 122 11.05 2.17 -18.38
CA PRO A 122 11.92 1.10 -18.88
C PRO A 122 11.76 0.81 -20.38
N SER A 123 10.87 1.48 -21.11
CA SER A 123 10.61 1.18 -22.54
C SER A 123 11.33 2.08 -23.55
N VAL A 124 12.29 2.92 -23.13
CA VAL A 124 13.02 3.82 -24.04
C VAL A 124 14.54 3.74 -23.83
N ALA A 125 15.07 2.52 -23.71
CA ALA A 125 16.49 2.26 -23.85
C ALA A 125 16.70 0.81 -24.30
N SER A 126 16.57 0.56 -25.60
CA SER A 126 17.12 -0.60 -26.31
C SER A 126 17.57 -0.14 -27.69
#